data_AF-A0A849RZS4-F1
#
_entry.id   AF-A0A849RZS4-F1
#
_cell.length_a   1.000
_cell.length_b   1.000
_cell.length_c   1.000
_cell.angle_alpha   90.00
_cell.angle_beta   90.00
_cell.angle_gamma   90.00
#
_symmetry.space_group_name_H-M   'P 1'
#
loop_
_entity.id
_entity.type
_entity.pdbx_description
1 polymer ?
#
loop_
_entity_poly.entity_id
_entity_poly.type
_entity_poly.pdbx_seq_one_letter_code
_entity_poly.pdbx_strand_id
1 'polypeptide(L)'
;NTGSFRALVERMGVRVLGEVAYVDHHAYVSQDVERVRAKAVELQAELIVTTEKDACKLAGLLQSTDGWWAVRLATYVTVGEDRLRQVVLGVGELVRLKAEG
;
A
#
# COMPACT_ATOMS: atom_id res chain seq x y z
N ASN A 1 12.04 0.35 14.27
CA ASN A 1 11.91 1.79 13.95
C ASN A 1 11.44 1.92 12.51
N THR A 2 10.14 1.77 12.27
CA THR A 2 9.56 1.84 10.92
C THR A 2 9.26 3.31 10.63
N GLY A 3 10.01 3.93 9.72
CA GLY A 3 9.74 5.32 9.34
C GLY A 3 8.30 5.49 8.88
N SER A 4 7.69 6.63 9.21
CA SER A 4 6.33 6.96 8.75
C SER A 4 6.25 6.94 7.23
N PHE A 5 5.06 6.71 6.68
CA PHE A 5 4.82 6.76 5.23
C PHE A 5 5.32 8.09 4.62
N ARG A 6 5.13 9.20 5.33
CA ARG A 6 5.71 10.51 5.00
C ARG A 6 7.22 10.44 4.77
N ALA A 7 7.98 9.92 5.73
CA ALA A 7 9.43 9.85 5.62
C ALA A 7 9.88 8.96 4.45
N LEU A 8 9.12 7.91 4.11
CA LEU A 8 9.38 7.10 2.92
C LEU A 8 9.23 7.92 1.64
N VAL A 9 8.13 8.67 1.50
CA VAL A 9 7.85 9.52 0.34
C VAL A 9 8.91 10.63 0.21
N GLU A 10 9.29 11.27 1.31
CA GLU A 10 10.34 12.30 1.33
C GLU A 10 11.70 11.74 0.88
N ARG A 11 12.05 10.51 1.27
CA ARG A 11 13.29 9.84 0.80
C ARG A 11 13.28 9.49 -0.69
N MET A 12 12.12 9.44 -1.35
CA MET A 12 12.02 9.27 -2.79
C MET A 12 12.24 10.60 -3.56
N GLY A 13 12.51 11.70 -2.85
CA GLY A 13 12.72 13.02 -3.44
C GLY A 13 11.43 13.85 -3.59
N VAL A 14 10.31 13.36 -3.08
CA VAL A 14 9.02 14.10 -3.11
C VAL A 14 8.97 15.08 -1.95
N ARG A 15 8.64 16.35 -2.24
CA ARG A 15 8.37 17.36 -1.21
C ARG A 15 6.94 17.24 -0.70
N VAL A 16 6.75 16.81 0.54
CA VAL A 16 5.41 16.66 1.14
C VAL A 16 4.90 18.02 1.65
N LEU A 17 3.95 18.62 0.92
CA LEU A 17 3.33 19.91 1.28
C LEU A 17 2.28 19.79 2.40
N GLY A 18 1.68 18.61 2.57
CA GLY A 18 0.69 18.34 3.60
C GLY A 18 0.31 16.86 3.63
N GLU A 19 -0.42 16.45 4.66
CA GLU A 19 -0.89 15.07 4.82
C GLU A 19 -2.32 15.02 5.35
N VAL A 20 -2.99 13.92 4.99
CA VAL A 20 -4.27 13.51 5.56
C VAL A 20 -4.10 12.07 6.01
N ALA A 21 -4.20 11.84 7.31
CA ALA A 21 -4.09 10.52 7.90
C ALA A 21 -5.48 9.97 8.22
N TYR A 22 -5.69 8.70 7.87
CA TYR A 22 -6.88 7.93 8.22
C TYR A 22 -6.48 6.81 9.18
N VAL A 23 -7.44 6.34 9.98
CA VAL A 23 -7.24 5.17 10.84
C VAL A 23 -6.97 3.92 10.00
N ASP A 24 -6.35 2.90 10.58
CA ASP A 24 -6.13 1.66 9.84
C ASP A 24 -7.47 0.99 9.47
N HIS A 25 -7.47 0.26 8.37
CA HIS A 25 -8.67 -0.34 7.77
C HIS A 25 -9.79 0.66 7.41
N HIS A 26 -9.50 1.97 7.33
CA HIS A 26 -10.49 2.97 6.92
C HIS A 26 -11.20 2.58 5.63
N ALA A 27 -12.53 2.68 5.66
CA ALA A 27 -13.41 2.45 4.53
C ALA A 27 -13.67 3.79 3.84
N TYR A 28 -12.91 4.06 2.79
CA TYR A 28 -12.98 5.32 2.07
C TYR A 28 -14.36 5.54 1.47
N VAL A 29 -14.83 6.79 1.54
CA VAL A 29 -16.04 7.28 0.86
C VAL A 29 -15.70 8.46 -0.05
N SER A 30 -16.60 8.85 -0.95
CA SER A 30 -16.35 9.96 -1.89
C SER A 30 -15.96 11.27 -1.18
N GLN A 31 -16.51 11.52 0.01
CA GLN A 31 -16.18 12.71 0.81
C GLN A 31 -14.71 12.74 1.27
N ASP A 32 -14.09 11.57 1.45
CA ASP A 32 -12.66 11.48 1.76
C ASP A 32 -11.82 11.93 0.57
N VAL A 33 -12.18 11.50 -0.64
CA VAL A 33 -11.50 11.91 -1.87
C VAL A 33 -11.61 13.42 -2.06
N GLU A 34 -12.81 13.99 -1.91
CA GLU A 34 -13.02 15.43 -2.04
C GLU A 34 -12.24 16.24 -0.99
N ARG A 35 -12.16 15.75 0.25
CA ARG A 35 -11.33 16.37 1.29
C ARG A 35 -9.86 16.39 0.90
N VAL A 36 -9.33 15.30 0.36
CA VAL A 36 -7.92 15.23 -0.07
C VAL A 36 -7.68 16.13 -1.30
N ARG A 37 -8.61 16.15 -2.27
CA ARG A 37 -8.55 17.06 -3.43
C ARG A 37 -8.52 18.52 -3.00
N ALA A 38 -9.45 18.93 -2.13
CA ALA A 38 -9.54 20.31 -1.66
C ALA A 38 -8.23 20.75 -1.01
N LYS A 39 -7.63 19.88 -0.19
CA LYS A 39 -6.32 20.13 0.43
C LYS A 39 -5.19 20.21 -0.59
N ALA A 40 -5.19 19.36 -1.61
CA ALA A 40 -4.20 19.42 -2.68
C ALA A 40 -4.30 20.74 -3.48
N VAL A 41 -5.52 21.21 -3.77
CA VAL A 41 -5.75 22.50 -4.44
C VAL A 41 -5.29 23.67 -3.56
N GLU A 42 -5.66 23.67 -2.27
CA GLU A 42 -5.24 24.70 -1.29
C GLU A 42 -3.71 24.83 -1.22
N LEU A 43 -3.01 23.69 -1.20
CA LEU A 43 -1.55 23.63 -1.12
C LEU A 43 -0.85 23.79 -2.48
N GLN A 44 -1.62 23.92 -3.56
CA GLN A 44 -1.11 23.88 -4.94
C GLN A 44 -0.20 22.67 -5.20
N ALA A 45 -0.58 21.52 -4.67
CA ALA A 45 0.17 20.28 -4.82
C ALA A 45 0.05 19.73 -6.25
N GLU A 46 1.19 19.30 -6.80
CA GLU A 46 1.26 18.74 -8.16
C GLU A 46 0.68 17.32 -8.26
N LEU A 47 0.67 16.59 -7.14
CA LEU A 47 0.28 15.18 -7.09
C LEU A 47 -0.21 14.79 -5.69
N ILE A 48 -1.10 13.80 -5.64
CA ILE A 48 -1.54 13.15 -4.40
C ILE A 48 -0.89 11.76 -4.34
N VAL A 49 -0.20 11.44 -3.24
CA VAL A 49 0.42 10.12 -3.03
C VAL A 49 -0.30 9.36 -1.92
N THR A 50 -0.55 8.08 -2.15
CA THR A 50 -1.05 7.14 -1.15
C THR A 50 -0.26 5.83 -1.20
N THR A 51 -0.55 4.89 -0.30
CA THR A 51 0.01 3.54 -0.34
C THR A 51 -0.71 2.68 -1.38
N GLU A 52 -0.06 1.65 -1.95
CA GLU A 52 -0.74 0.66 -2.81
C GLU A 52 -1.95 0.02 -2.09
N LYS A 53 -1.83 -0.26 -0.79
CA LYS A 53 -2.91 -0.80 0.05
C LYS A 53 -4.17 0.06 -0.03
N ASP A 54 -4.02 1.37 0.15
CA ASP A 54 -5.17 2.29 0.17
C ASP A 54 -5.64 2.63 -1.25
N ALA A 55 -4.75 2.65 -2.24
CA ALA A 55 -5.12 2.82 -3.65
C ALA A 55 -6.12 1.74 -4.11
N CYS A 56 -5.93 0.48 -3.70
CA CYS A 56 -6.88 -0.60 -3.99
C CYS A 56 -8.31 -0.32 -3.46
N LYS A 57 -8.42 0.34 -2.30
CA LYS A 57 -9.73 0.71 -1.71
C LYS A 57 -10.34 1.92 -2.40
N LEU A 58 -9.49 2.86 -2.84
CA LEU A 58 -9.87 4.10 -3.50
C LEU A 58 -10.25 3.89 -4.98
N ALA A 59 -9.85 2.78 -5.60
CA ALA A 59 -10.02 2.54 -7.04
C ALA A 59 -11.46 2.74 -7.54
N GLY A 60 -12.48 2.40 -6.74
CA GLY A 60 -13.89 2.60 -7.09
C GLY A 60 -14.41 4.03 -6.91
N LEU A 61 -13.61 4.92 -6.32
CA LEU A 61 -13.94 6.32 -6.02
C LEU A 61 -13.17 7.32 -6.89
N LEU A 62 -12.17 6.85 -7.63
CA LEU A 62 -11.30 7.65 -8.47
C LEU A 62 -11.66 7.52 -9.95
N GLN A 63 -11.40 8.56 -10.71
CA GLN A 63 -11.47 8.60 -12.17
C GLN A 63 -10.06 8.46 -12.76
N SER A 64 -9.96 7.99 -14.01
CA SER A 64 -8.67 7.82 -14.70
C SER A 64 -7.90 9.12 -14.92
N THR A 65 -8.59 10.26 -14.85
CA THR A 65 -8.00 11.61 -14.96
C THR A 65 -7.44 12.14 -13.64
N ASP A 66 -7.63 11.41 -12.53
CA ASP A 66 -7.15 11.85 -11.23
C ASP A 66 -5.64 11.67 -11.08
N GLY A 67 -4.95 12.73 -10.66
CA GLY A 67 -3.49 12.74 -10.42
C GLY A 67 -3.07 12.03 -9.13
N TRP A 68 -3.59 10.82 -8.89
CA TRP A 68 -3.31 10.01 -7.70
C TRP A 68 -2.26 8.95 -8.00
N TRP A 69 -1.24 8.90 -7.16
CA TRP A 69 -0.12 7.98 -7.28
C TRP A 69 -0.06 7.06 -6.06
N ALA A 70 0.25 5.80 -6.30
CA ALA A 70 0.41 4.81 -5.25
C ALA A 70 1.88 4.42 -5.12
N VAL A 71 2.41 4.51 -3.90
CA VAL A 71 3.72 3.94 -3.59
C VAL A 71 3.55 2.47 -3.22
N ARG A 72 4.21 1.62 -4.01
CA ARG A 72 4.30 0.19 -3.77
C ARG A 72 5.60 -0.13 -3.03
N LEU A 73 5.48 -0.95 -1.99
CA LEU A 73 6.62 -1.56 -1.31
C LEU A 73 6.75 -3.01 -1.78
N ALA A 74 7.94 -3.37 -2.27
CA ALA A 74 8.29 -4.74 -2.57
C ALA A 74 9.27 -5.24 -1.50
N THR A 75 9.00 -6.44 -0.98
CA THR A 75 9.85 -7.13 -0.02
C THR A 75 10.29 -8.45 -0.62
N TYR A 76 11.57 -8.76 -0.50
CA TYR A 76 12.16 -10.00 -0.99
C TYR A 76 12.78 -10.74 0.19
N VAL A 77 12.56 -12.05 0.25
CA VAL A 77 13.19 -12.91 1.27
C VAL A 77 14.58 -13.24 0.78
N THR A 78 15.60 -12.67 1.41
CA THR A 78 17.00 -12.86 0.97
C THR A 78 17.62 -14.15 1.49
N VAL A 79 17.05 -14.76 2.54
CA VAL A 79 17.51 -16.02 3.14
C VAL A 79 16.31 -16.81 3.66
N GLY A 80 16.30 -18.13 3.41
CA GLY A 80 15.30 -19.05 3.98
C GLY A 80 13.93 -19.02 3.31
N GLU A 81 13.82 -18.52 2.07
CA GLU A 81 12.55 -18.42 1.33
C GLU A 81 11.83 -19.77 1.22
N ASP A 82 12.54 -20.84 0.84
CA ASP A 82 11.95 -22.17 0.71
C ASP A 82 11.35 -22.66 2.04
N ARG A 83 12.06 -22.42 3.14
CA ARG A 83 11.59 -22.80 4.47
C ARG A 83 10.35 -22.01 4.86
N LEU A 84 10.34 -20.69 4.60
CA LEU A 84 9.17 -19.85 4.83
C LEU A 84 7.98 -20.33 4.01
N ARG A 85 8.18 -20.64 2.73
CA ARG A 85 7.14 -21.16 1.83
C ARG A 85 6.55 -22.47 2.37
N GLN A 86 7.38 -23.41 2.84
CA GLN A 86 6.90 -24.67 3.40
C GLN A 86 6.00 -24.47 4.63
N VAL A 87 6.39 -23.57 5.54
CA VAL A 87 5.64 -23.30 6.77
C VAL A 87 4.33 -22.56 6.49
N VAL A 88 4.35 -21.54 5.63
CA VAL A 88 3.18 -20.70 5.35
C VAL A 88 2.19 -21.38 4.41
N LEU A 89 2.67 -22.08 3.38
CA LEU A 89 1.82 -22.71 2.36
C LEU A 89 1.43 -24.15 2.70
N GLY A 90 1.89 -24.69 3.84
CA GLY A 90 1.47 -26.02 4.30
C GLY A 90 1.90 -27.18 3.40
N VAL A 91 2.91 -27.01 2.53
CA VAL A 91 3.37 -28.06 1.59
C VAL A 91 4.03 -29.26 2.31
N GLY A 92 4.08 -29.24 3.65
CA GLY A 92 4.59 -30.34 4.48
C GLY A 92 3.66 -31.54 4.68
N GLU A 93 2.36 -31.47 4.37
CA GLU A 93 1.44 -32.60 4.62
C GLU A 93 1.10 -33.45 3.40
N LEU A 94 1.25 -32.95 2.17
CA LEU A 94 0.90 -33.73 0.97
C LEU A 94 1.93 -34.82 0.59
N VAL A 95 3.13 -34.81 1.18
CA VAL A 95 4.18 -35.82 0.88
C VAL A 95 4.02 -37.09 1.72
N ARG A 96 3.22 -37.08 2.80
CA ARG A 96 2.97 -38.29 3.61
C ARG A 96 1.89 -39.22 3.06
N LEU A 97 1.02 -38.74 2.16
CA LEU A 97 -0.10 -39.53 1.63
C LEU A 97 0.20 -40.27 0.31
N LYS A 98 1.45 -40.25 -0.18
CA LYS A 98 1.86 -41.02 -1.38
C LYS A 98 2.88 -42.14 -1.10
N ALA A 99 3.15 -42.45 0.17
CA ALA A 99 4.07 -43.51 0.57
C ALA A 99 3.37 -44.77 1.11
N GLU A 100 2.04 -44.83 1.06
CA GLU A 100 1.25 -46.02 1.36
C GLU A 100 0.39 -46.35 0.14
N GLY A 101 0.93 -47.19 -0.74
CA GLY A 101 0.30 -47.71 -1.95
C GLY A 101 1.17 -48.78 -2.58
#